data_AF-A0A523VM19-F1
#
_entry.id   AF-A0A523VM19-F1
#
_cell.length_a   1.000
_cell.length_b   1.000
_cell.length_c   1.000
_cell.angle_alpha   90.00
_cell.angle_beta   90.00
_cell.angle_gamma   90.00
#
_symmetry.space_group_name_H-M   'P 1'
#
loop_
_entity.id
_entity.type
_entity.pdbx_description
1 polymer ?
#
loop_
_entity_poly.entity_id
_entity_poly.type
_entity_poly.pdbx_seq_one_letter_code
_entity_poly.pdbx_strand_id
1 'polypeptide(L)'
;MAWAVCLRECRSLKETSSTNKIVVGPPKLTRFEKARVVGARALQIAMGAPILIEPSTLSSPIDFALKELESGILPMTIRRTLPDGTFQDVPLKWLLQEE
;
A
#
# COMPACT_ATOMS: atom_id res chain seq x y z
N MET A 1 -7.54 -35.01 16.90
CA MET A 1 -6.78 -35.66 15.82
C MET A 1 -7.50 -35.34 14.52
N ALA A 2 -7.03 -34.61 13.52
CA ALA A 2 -5.82 -33.84 13.31
C ALA A 2 -6.14 -32.84 12.18
N TRP A 3 -6.08 -31.53 12.45
CA TRP A 3 -5.70 -30.45 11.51
C TRP A 3 -5.74 -29.09 12.22
N ALA A 4 -5.09 -29.06 13.38
CA ALA A 4 -4.69 -27.85 14.07
C ALA A 4 -3.15 -27.80 14.07
N VAL A 5 -2.54 -27.67 12.88
CA VAL A 5 -1.08 -27.46 12.73
C VAL A 5 -0.79 -26.72 11.41
N CYS A 6 -0.88 -25.38 11.41
CA CYS A 6 0.09 -24.50 10.75
C CYS A 6 -0.08 -23.02 11.17
N LEU A 7 -0.49 -22.76 12.41
CA LEU A 7 -0.25 -21.47 13.06
C LEU A 7 1.18 -21.50 13.59
N ARG A 8 2.13 -21.19 12.71
CA ARG A 8 3.54 -21.01 13.07
C ARG A 8 4.03 -19.69 12.48
N GLU A 9 3.77 -18.64 13.25
CA GLU A 9 4.76 -17.64 13.65
C GLU A 9 5.64 -17.02 12.57
N CYS A 10 5.33 -15.79 12.18
CA CYS A 10 6.37 -14.78 11.98
C CYS A 10 5.89 -13.40 12.47
N ARG A 11 5.91 -13.24 13.80
CA ARG A 11 6.71 -12.22 14.49
C ARG A 11 6.60 -10.77 13.95
N SER A 12 5.82 -9.96 14.68
CA SER A 12 6.13 -8.56 15.04
C SER A 12 6.65 -7.63 13.94
N LEU A 13 5.81 -6.68 13.52
CA LEU A 13 6.30 -5.34 13.22
C LEU A 13 5.81 -4.42 14.35
N LYS A 14 6.72 -4.22 15.30
CA LYS A 14 6.68 -3.13 16.28
C LYS A 14 6.30 -1.83 15.56
N GLU A 15 5.34 -1.10 16.12
CA GLU A 15 5.27 0.34 15.95
C GLU A 15 6.61 0.93 16.36
N THR A 16 7.27 1.62 15.43
CA THR A 16 8.33 2.57 15.76
C THR A 16 7.75 3.97 15.59
N SER A 17 7.15 4.46 16.67
CA SER A 17 7.04 5.88 16.90
C SER A 17 8.42 6.53 16.89
N SER A 18 8.48 7.76 16.35
CA SER A 18 9.54 8.78 16.46
C SER A 18 10.83 8.59 15.66
N THR A 19 10.74 8.71 14.32
CA THR A 19 11.23 9.86 13.52
C THR A 19 10.88 9.57 12.06
N ASN A 20 9.94 10.32 11.48
CA ASN A 20 9.50 10.16 10.08
C ASN A 20 10.60 10.62 9.12
N LYS A 21 11.66 9.83 8.98
CA LYS A 21 12.72 10.06 8.01
C LYS A 21 12.71 8.91 7.03
N ILE A 22 12.31 9.21 5.79
CA ILE A 22 12.51 8.32 4.66
C ILE A 22 14.03 8.29 4.45
N VAL A 23 14.65 7.13 4.70
CA VAL A 23 16.09 6.91 4.59
C VAL A 23 16.43 6.45 3.18
N VAL A 24 15.51 5.69 2.56
CA VAL A 24 15.69 5.06 1.26
C VAL A 24 14.83 5.73 0.20
N GLY A 25 15.49 6.38 -0.76
CA GLY A 25 14.87 7.00 -1.92
C GLY A 25 14.29 8.41 -1.66
N PRO A 26 13.65 9.01 -2.66
CA PRO A 26 13.06 10.35 -2.53
C PRO A 26 11.82 10.33 -1.62
N PRO A 27 11.47 11.46 -0.97
CA PRO A 27 10.33 11.55 -0.07
C PRO A 27 8.96 11.51 -0.77
N LYS A 28 8.94 11.56 -2.10
CA LYS A 28 7.73 11.50 -2.93
C LYS A 28 7.44 10.11 -3.47
N LEU A 29 6.17 9.86 -3.79
CA LEU A 29 5.72 8.67 -4.50
C LEU A 29 6.27 8.68 -5.93
N THR A 30 7.01 7.64 -6.32
CA THR A 30 7.52 7.53 -7.69
C THR A 30 6.40 7.12 -8.65
N ARG A 31 6.53 7.47 -9.94
CA ARG A 31 5.56 7.07 -10.99
C ARG A 31 5.34 5.55 -11.05
N PHE A 32 6.39 4.79 -10.76
CA PHE A 32 6.35 3.32 -10.78
C PHE A 32 5.59 2.76 -9.58
N GLU A 33 5.84 3.32 -8.39
CA GLU A 33 5.10 2.96 -7.18
C GLU A 33 3.62 3.31 -7.34
N LYS A 34 3.29 4.53 -7.82
CA LYS A 34 1.91 4.96 -8.11
C LYS A 34 1.22 3.98 -9.05
N ALA A 35 1.83 3.65 -10.18
CA ALA A 35 1.27 2.70 -11.13
C ALA A 35 1.06 1.30 -10.54
N ARG A 36 2.00 0.81 -9.72
CA ARG A 36 1.92 -0.52 -9.10
C ARG A 36 0.80 -0.59 -8.06
N VAL A 37 0.67 0.44 -7.24
CA VAL A 37 -0.36 0.60 -6.20
C VAL A 37 -1.74 0.64 -6.85
N VAL A 38 -1.93 1.48 -7.88
CA VAL A 38 -3.19 1.56 -8.64
C VAL A 38 -3.52 0.24 -9.31
N GLY A 39 -2.55 -0.41 -9.96
CA GLY A 39 -2.77 -1.70 -10.62
C GLY A 39 -3.16 -2.82 -9.66
N ALA A 40 -2.47 -2.92 -8.51
CA ALA A 40 -2.81 -3.90 -7.49
C ALA A 40 -4.20 -3.65 -6.90
N ARG A 41 -4.54 -2.38 -6.65
CA ARG A 41 -5.86 -2.02 -6.12
C ARG A 41 -6.98 -2.26 -7.13
N ALA A 42 -6.78 -1.89 -8.40
CA ALA A 42 -7.75 -2.14 -9.46
C ALA A 42 -8.02 -3.64 -9.63
N LEU A 43 -6.98 -4.49 -9.49
CA LEU A 43 -7.15 -5.94 -9.50
C LEU A 43 -8.02 -6.43 -8.34
N GLN A 44 -7.80 -5.92 -7.12
CA GLN A 44 -8.65 -6.26 -5.97
C GLN A 44 -10.12 -5.92 -6.23
N ILE A 45 -10.38 -4.72 -6.76
CA ILE A 45 -11.74 -4.26 -7.09
C ILE A 45 -12.37 -5.16 -8.16
N ALA A 46 -11.61 -5.51 -9.20
CA ALA A 46 -12.06 -6.44 -10.25
C ALA A 46 -12.41 -7.83 -9.70
N MET A 47 -11.76 -8.26 -8.61
CA MET A 47 -12.06 -9.50 -7.89
C MET A 47 -13.21 -9.36 -6.88
N GLY A 48 -13.92 -8.22 -6.84
CA GLY A 48 -15.06 -8.00 -5.96
C GLY A 48 -14.69 -7.53 -4.55
N ALA A 49 -13.50 -6.97 -4.34
CA ALA A 49 -13.15 -6.34 -3.07
C ALA A 49 -14.03 -5.10 -2.81
N PRO A 50 -14.32 -4.76 -1.53
CA PRO A 50 -15.12 -3.59 -1.19
C PRO A 50 -14.39 -2.29 -1.56
N ILE A 51 -15.15 -1.37 -2.14
CA ILE A 51 -14.73 -0.01 -2.50
C ILE A 51 -15.04 0.90 -1.31
N LEU A 52 -14.11 1.78 -0.94
CA LEU A 52 -14.23 2.65 0.24
C LEU A 52 -14.84 4.04 -0.05
N ILE A 53 -15.08 4.34 -1.32
CA ILE A 53 -15.62 5.61 -1.83
C ILE A 53 -16.99 5.37 -2.45
N GLU A 54 -17.84 6.40 -2.44
CA GLU A 54 -19.16 6.36 -3.08
C GLU A 54 -19.06 5.99 -4.57
N PRO A 55 -19.74 4.90 -5.01
CA PRO A 55 -19.69 4.47 -6.39
C PRO A 55 -20.44 5.45 -7.29
N SER A 56 -19.70 6.18 -8.14
CA SER A 56 -20.29 6.83 -9.30
C SER A 56 -20.70 5.78 -10.33
N THR A 57 -21.84 5.97 -11.00
CA THR A 57 -22.52 4.96 -11.83
C THR A 57 -21.76 4.52 -13.09
N LEU A 58 -20.66 5.17 -13.48
CA LEU A 58 -19.94 4.93 -14.74
C LEU A 58 -18.40 4.94 -14.60
N SER A 59 -17.83 4.40 -13.52
CA SER A 59 -16.36 4.34 -13.34
C SER A 59 -15.78 2.94 -13.47
N SER A 60 -14.66 2.83 -14.20
CA SER A 60 -13.88 1.61 -14.32
C SER A 60 -13.18 1.27 -12.98
N PRO A 61 -12.75 0.02 -12.73
CA PRO A 61 -12.03 -0.34 -11.50
C PRO A 61 -10.72 0.46 -11.31
N ILE A 62 -10.13 0.91 -12.41
CA ILE A 62 -8.93 1.76 -12.41
C ILE A 62 -9.27 3.15 -11.85
N ASP A 63 -10.40 3.71 -12.25
CA ASP A 63 -10.85 5.04 -11.79
C ASP A 63 -11.15 5.03 -10.29
N PHE A 64 -11.74 3.94 -9.78
CA PHE A 64 -11.92 3.76 -8.35
C PHE A 64 -10.60 3.68 -7.59
N ALA A 65 -9.64 2.90 -8.10
CA ALA A 65 -8.32 2.80 -7.49
C ALA A 65 -7.56 4.14 -7.47
N LEU A 66 -7.73 4.97 -8.51
CA LEU A 66 -7.16 6.32 -8.57
C LEU A 66 -7.79 7.25 -7.53
N LYS A 67 -9.13 7.31 -7.47
CA LYS A 67 -9.85 8.12 -6.47
C LYS A 67 -9.51 7.71 -5.03
N GLU A 68 -9.39 6.42 -4.77
CA GLU A 68 -9.01 5.92 -3.45
C GLU A 68 -7.57 6.33 -3.11
N LEU A 69 -6.66 6.29 -4.08
CA LEU A 69 -5.26 6.69 -3.88
C LEU A 69 -5.14 8.18 -3.59
N GLU A 70 -5.85 9.02 -4.32
CA GLU A 70 -5.94 10.48 -4.10
C GLU A 70 -6.52 10.80 -2.72
N SER A 71 -7.49 10.01 -2.26
CA SER A 71 -8.06 10.17 -0.92
C SER A 71 -7.10 9.71 0.21
N GLY A 72 -6.03 8.98 -0.12
CA GLY A 72 -5.03 8.51 0.84
C GLY A 72 -5.54 7.46 1.85
N ILE A 73 -6.66 6.79 1.55
CA ILE A 73 -7.35 5.87 2.48
C ILE A 73 -6.77 4.44 2.40
N LEU A 74 -6.02 4.09 1.35
CA LEU A 74 -5.53 2.73 1.15
C LEU A 74 -4.54 2.31 2.25
N PRO A 75 -4.78 1.18 2.95
CA PRO A 75 -3.85 0.62 3.92
C PRO A 75 -2.75 -0.19 3.21
N MET A 76 -1.95 0.47 2.37
CA MET A 76 -0.81 -0.14 1.69
C MET A 76 0.52 0.45 2.14
N THR A 77 1.54 -0.42 2.17
CA THR A 77 2.92 -0.09 2.51
C THR A 77 3.82 -0.49 1.35
N ILE A 78 4.75 0.39 0.98
CA ILE A 78 5.74 0.15 -0.07
C ILE A 78 7.05 -0.25 0.59
N ARG A 79 7.57 -1.42 0.22
CA ARG A 79 8.91 -1.86 0.62
C ARG A 79 9.94 -1.46 -0.43
N ARG A 80 10.84 -0.53 -0.09
CA ARG A 80 11.97 -0.13 -0.95
C ARG A 80 13.20 -0.95 -0.57
N THR A 81 13.76 -1.69 -1.51
CA THR A 81 14.98 -2.49 -1.32
C THR A 81 16.17 -1.82 -2.00
N LEU A 82 17.28 -1.68 -1.28
CA LEU A 82 18.57 -1.29 -1.82
C LEU A 82 19.30 -2.51 -2.42
N PRO A 83 20.28 -2.30 -3.32
CA PRO A 83 21.12 -3.40 -3.83
C PRO A 83 21.89 -4.11 -2.72
N ASP A 84 22.14 -3.43 -1.59
CA ASP A 84 22.81 -3.99 -0.40
C ASP A 84 21.92 -4.99 0.38
N GLY A 85 20.66 -5.20 -0.04
CA GLY A 85 19.70 -6.08 0.61
C GLY A 85 18.97 -5.46 1.80
N THR A 86 19.35 -4.25 2.22
CA THR A 86 18.60 -3.46 3.20
C THR A 86 17.26 -3.02 2.61
N PHE A 87 16.23 -2.91 3.47
CA PHE A 87 14.90 -2.50 3.05
C PHE A 87 14.26 -1.53 4.04
N GLN A 88 13.42 -0.65 3.51
CA GLN A 88 12.59 0.24 4.30
C GLN A 88 11.14 0.08 3.89
N ASP A 89 10.27 -0.15 4.87
CA ASP A 89 8.83 -0.19 4.70
C ASP A 89 8.28 1.23 4.90
N VAL A 90 7.78 1.83 3.82
CA VAL A 90 7.26 3.20 3.78
C VAL A 90 5.75 3.16 3.60
N PRO A 91 4.95 3.62 4.58
CA PRO A 91 3.50 3.69 4.44
C PRO A 91 3.11 4.79 3.43
N LEU A 92 2.06 4.55 2.63
CA LEU A 92 1.59 5.52 1.63
C LEU A 92 1.24 6.90 2.22
N LYS A 93 0.75 6.93 3.45
CA LYS A 93 0.38 8.16 4.17
C LYS A 93 1.52 9.18 4.26
N TRP A 94 2.78 8.74 4.23
CA TRP A 94 3.94 9.63 4.30
C TRP A 94 4.31 10.23 2.94
N LEU A 95 3.91 9.59 1.83
CA LEU A 95 4.33 9.96 0.47
C LEU A 95 3.33 10.89 -0.24
N LEU A 96 2.13 11.04 0.30
CA LEU A 96 1.04 11.86 -0.27
C LEU A 96 0.99 13.30 0.27
N GLN A 97 1.98 13.72 1.07
CA GLN A 97 2.01 15.04 1.74
C GLN A 97 2.41 16.22 0.82
N GLU A 98 2.57 16.01 -0.49
CA GLU A 98 3.09 17.01 -1.43
C GLU A 98 2.12 17.39 -2.57
N GLU A 99 0.81 17.17 -2.41
CA GLU A 99 -0.22 17.78 -3.29
C GLU A 99 -0.96 18.93 -2.61
#